data_AF-A0A1H6Y4Y9-F1
#
_entry.id   AF-A0A1H6Y4Y9-F1
#
_cell.length_a   1.000
_cell.length_b   1.000
_cell.length_c   1.000
_cell.angle_alpha   90.00
_cell.angle_beta   90.00
_cell.angle_gamma   90.00
#
_symmetry.space_group_name_H-M   'P 1'
#
loop_
_entity.id
_entity.type
_entity.pdbx_description
1 polymer ?
#
loop_
_entity_poly.entity_id
_entity_poly.type
_entity_poly.pdbx_seq_one_letter_code
_entity_poly.pdbx_strand_id
1 'polypeptide(L)'
;MVLLSFQGNSGEYVEALDDIVPDHCSDEDREMVAMEFAKAFGHLLSVTCDKQRPVIGDIYEAVGANSDRLGQHFTPWRLCELTAGLDIKSSDIEAATPDNPIESHDPTCGSGRMLIAHAKAIHKRDPTAPVFVTGVDISRVCAQMAVINLILAGTSGSIIYGDSLTMEYHTQWVVNFRGNEASVSRIDDPKGDSE
;
A
#
# COMPACT_ATOMS: atom_id res chain seq x y z
N MET A 1 -5.18 -0.05 -12.37
CA MET A 1 -6.64 0.04 -12.12
C MET A 1 -6.98 0.52 -10.70
N VAL A 2 -6.83 -0.28 -9.62
CA VAL A 2 -7.22 0.13 -8.24
C VAL A 2 -6.67 1.51 -7.83
N LEU A 3 -5.37 1.74 -8.04
CA LEU A 3 -4.73 3.00 -7.63
C LEU A 3 -5.23 4.21 -8.42
N LEU A 4 -5.55 4.03 -9.71
CA LEU A 4 -6.08 5.11 -10.56
C LEU A 4 -7.48 5.53 -10.10
N SER A 5 -8.30 4.56 -9.65
CA SER A 5 -9.60 4.83 -9.02
C SER A 5 -9.45 5.70 -7.76
N PHE A 6 -8.41 5.47 -6.95
CA PHE A 6 -8.13 6.26 -5.76
C PHE A 6 -7.50 7.63 -6.04
N GLN A 7 -6.95 7.83 -7.23
CA GLN A 7 -6.38 9.11 -7.67
C GLN A 7 -7.43 10.05 -8.29
N GLY A 8 -8.69 9.59 -8.43
CA GLY A 8 -9.76 10.39 -9.00
C GLY A 8 -9.65 10.63 -10.51
N ASN A 9 -8.77 9.88 -11.20
CA ASN A 9 -8.56 10.02 -12.64
C ASN A 9 -9.42 9.01 -13.43
N SER A 10 -10.69 9.36 -13.66
CA SER A 10 -11.64 8.48 -14.35
C SER A 10 -11.28 8.23 -15.82
N GLY A 11 -10.52 9.11 -16.46
CA GLY A 11 -10.00 8.91 -17.82
C GLY A 11 -8.94 7.81 -17.88
N GLU A 12 -7.93 7.87 -17.01
CA GLU A 12 -6.88 6.85 -16.93
C GLU A 12 -7.40 5.49 -16.45
N TYR A 13 -8.51 5.44 -15.69
CA TYR A 13 -9.15 4.17 -15.35
C TYR A 13 -9.65 3.43 -16.58
N VAL A 14 -10.22 4.15 -17.56
CA VAL A 14 -10.68 3.58 -18.83
C VAL A 14 -9.50 3.17 -19.70
N GLU A 15 -8.44 3.97 -19.76
CA GLU A 15 -7.20 3.60 -20.47
C GLU A 15 -6.52 2.38 -19.83
N ALA A 16 -6.54 2.25 -18.51
CA ALA A 16 -6.01 1.07 -17.83
C ALA A 16 -6.86 -0.19 -18.03
N LEU A 17 -8.13 -0.05 -18.45
CA LEU A 17 -8.92 -1.18 -18.92
C LEU A 17 -8.46 -1.62 -20.32
N ASP A 18 -8.01 -0.71 -21.17
CA ASP A 18 -7.45 -1.03 -22.50
C ASP A 18 -6.14 -1.82 -22.40
N ASP A 19 -5.32 -1.57 -21.36
CA ASP A 19 -4.12 -2.35 -21.07
C ASP A 19 -4.43 -3.81 -20.64
N ILE A 20 -5.61 -4.05 -20.07
CA ILE A 20 -6.02 -5.36 -19.54
C ILE A 20 -6.87 -6.13 -20.56
N VAL A 21 -7.71 -5.41 -21.29
CA VAL A 21 -8.66 -5.95 -22.26
C VAL A 21 -8.19 -5.53 -23.66
N PRO A 22 -7.59 -6.45 -24.43
CA PRO A 22 -7.08 -6.12 -25.76
C PRO A 22 -8.15 -5.48 -26.66
N ASP A 23 -7.74 -4.57 -27.56
CA ASP A 23 -8.61 -3.82 -28.48
C ASP A 23 -9.58 -4.66 -29.33
N HIS A 24 -9.33 -5.96 -29.46
CA HIS A 24 -10.15 -6.89 -30.24
C HIS A 24 -11.24 -7.60 -29.42
N CYS A 25 -11.32 -7.36 -28.11
CA CYS A 25 -12.41 -7.87 -27.26
C CYS A 25 -13.70 -7.08 -27.49
N SER A 26 -14.84 -7.75 -27.35
CA SER A 26 -16.15 -7.11 -27.45
C SER A 26 -16.45 -6.20 -26.25
N ASP A 27 -17.41 -5.30 -26.39
CA ASP A 27 -17.91 -4.49 -25.26
C ASP A 27 -18.42 -5.37 -24.10
N GLU A 28 -19.00 -6.54 -24.41
CA GLU A 28 -19.45 -7.52 -23.42
C GLU A 28 -18.27 -8.14 -22.65
N ASP A 29 -17.15 -8.43 -23.32
CA ASP A 29 -15.93 -8.93 -22.67
C ASP A 29 -15.31 -7.86 -21.75
N ARG A 30 -15.33 -6.59 -22.18
CA ARG A 30 -14.85 -5.45 -21.38
C ARG A 30 -15.68 -5.28 -20.10
N GLU A 31 -17.01 -5.37 -20.21
CA GLU A 31 -17.91 -5.30 -19.05
C GLU A 31 -17.70 -6.49 -18.11
N MET A 32 -17.51 -7.70 -18.66
CA MET A 32 -17.22 -8.90 -17.87
C MET A 32 -15.94 -8.76 -17.06
N VAL A 33 -14.84 -8.29 -17.68
CA VAL A 33 -13.56 -8.08 -16.99
C VAL A 33 -13.68 -7.04 -15.89
N ALA A 34 -14.34 -5.91 -16.15
CA ALA A 34 -14.57 -4.87 -15.14
C ALA A 34 -15.40 -5.42 -13.96
N MET A 35 -16.41 -6.23 -14.24
CA MET A 35 -17.26 -6.87 -13.24
C MET A 35 -16.48 -7.88 -12.37
N GLU A 36 -15.67 -8.74 -12.99
CA GLU A 36 -14.85 -9.72 -12.25
C GLU A 36 -13.77 -9.03 -11.39
N PHE A 37 -13.17 -7.96 -11.90
CA PHE A 37 -12.27 -7.12 -11.12
C PHE A 37 -12.98 -6.50 -9.91
N ALA A 38 -14.18 -5.94 -10.10
CA ALA A 38 -14.96 -5.35 -9.01
C ALA A 38 -15.33 -6.40 -7.94
N LYS A 39 -15.73 -7.61 -8.35
CA LYS A 39 -15.99 -8.74 -7.44
C LYS A 39 -14.74 -9.15 -6.67
N ALA A 40 -13.60 -9.29 -7.35
CA ALA A 40 -12.33 -9.65 -6.73
C ALA A 40 -11.90 -8.60 -5.69
N PHE A 41 -12.04 -7.31 -6.01
CA PHE A 41 -11.76 -6.22 -5.07
C PHE A 41 -12.75 -6.23 -3.89
N GLY A 42 -14.03 -6.47 -4.13
CA GLY A 42 -15.04 -6.63 -3.07
C GLY A 42 -14.72 -7.77 -2.11
N HIS A 43 -14.27 -8.92 -2.62
CA HIS A 43 -13.80 -10.02 -1.78
C HIS A 43 -12.52 -9.66 -1.01
N LEU A 44 -11.56 -8.99 -1.65
CA LEU A 44 -10.35 -8.52 -0.98
C LEU A 44 -10.69 -7.60 0.21
N LEU A 45 -11.60 -6.64 0.01
CA LEU A 45 -12.09 -5.78 1.07
C LEU A 45 -12.73 -6.58 2.21
N SER A 46 -13.67 -7.47 1.86
CA SER A 46 -14.39 -8.28 2.83
C SER A 46 -13.43 -9.12 3.70
N VAL A 47 -12.47 -9.81 3.08
CA VAL A 47 -11.50 -10.64 3.81
C VAL A 47 -10.53 -9.78 4.64
N THR A 48 -10.07 -8.64 4.10
CA THR A 48 -9.19 -7.71 4.85
C THR A 48 -9.89 -7.20 6.11
N CYS A 49 -11.17 -6.83 6.01
CA CYS A 49 -11.99 -6.38 7.13
C CYS A 49 -12.24 -7.50 8.15
N ASP A 50 -12.57 -8.72 7.71
CA ASP A 50 -12.78 -9.87 8.59
C ASP A 50 -11.50 -10.25 9.35
N LYS A 51 -10.37 -10.36 8.63
CA LYS A 51 -9.08 -10.76 9.21
C LYS A 51 -8.38 -9.64 9.96
N GLN A 52 -8.83 -8.38 9.79
CA GLN A 52 -8.20 -7.21 10.39
C GLN A 52 -6.70 -7.13 10.10
N ARG A 53 -6.27 -7.52 8.90
CA ARG A 53 -4.88 -7.47 8.46
C ARG A 53 -4.78 -7.41 6.93
N PRO A 54 -3.66 -6.92 6.37
CA PRO A 54 -3.37 -7.06 4.95
C PRO A 54 -3.40 -8.54 4.51
N VAL A 55 -4.16 -8.84 3.46
CA VAL A 55 -4.24 -10.21 2.89
C VAL A 55 -3.84 -10.30 1.42
N ILE A 56 -3.74 -9.18 0.70
CA ILE A 56 -3.33 -9.21 -0.72
C ILE A 56 -1.94 -9.81 -0.91
N GLY A 57 -1.02 -9.57 0.03
CA GLY A 57 0.32 -10.17 0.01
C GLY A 57 0.28 -11.69 0.17
N ASP A 58 -0.59 -12.21 1.03
CA ASP A 58 -0.77 -13.66 1.19
C ASP A 58 -1.35 -14.30 -0.07
N ILE A 59 -2.33 -13.64 -0.71
CA ILE A 59 -2.92 -14.10 -1.97
C ILE A 59 -1.84 -14.12 -3.06
N TYR A 60 -1.04 -13.06 -3.14
CA TYR A 60 0.07 -12.94 -4.09
C TYR A 60 1.10 -14.07 -3.93
N GLU A 61 1.48 -14.39 -2.69
CA GLU A 61 2.36 -15.53 -2.39
C GLU A 61 1.69 -16.87 -2.71
N ALA A 62 0.40 -17.04 -2.37
CA ALA A 62 -0.34 -18.29 -2.57
C ALA A 62 -0.54 -18.67 -4.05
N VAL A 63 -0.63 -17.68 -4.94
CA VAL A 63 -0.72 -17.91 -6.40
C VAL A 63 0.66 -18.06 -7.05
N GLY A 64 1.75 -17.98 -6.28
CA GLY A 64 3.12 -18.13 -6.80
C GLY A 64 3.57 -16.95 -7.68
N ALA A 65 3.02 -15.75 -7.44
CA ALA A 65 3.40 -14.56 -8.21
C ALA A 65 4.71 -13.93 -7.73
N ASN A 66 5.30 -14.46 -6.65
CA ASN A 66 6.54 -13.98 -6.06
C ASN A 66 7.73 -14.17 -7.00
N SER A 67 8.67 -13.23 -6.97
CA SER A 67 9.90 -13.34 -7.76
C SER A 67 11.00 -14.04 -6.98
N ASP A 68 11.29 -15.30 -7.32
CA ASP A 68 12.45 -16.04 -6.77
C ASP A 68 13.77 -15.33 -7.07
N ARG A 69 13.89 -14.70 -8.25
CA ARG A 69 15.07 -13.93 -8.65
C ARG A 69 15.35 -12.74 -7.72
N LEU A 70 14.30 -12.12 -7.19
CA LEU A 70 14.41 -11.03 -6.23
C LEU A 70 14.47 -11.53 -4.78
N GLY A 71 14.43 -12.86 -4.55
CA GLY A 71 14.37 -13.43 -3.20
C GLY A 71 13.12 -13.00 -2.42
N GLN A 72 12.01 -12.79 -3.13
CA GLN A 72 10.84 -12.14 -2.56
C GLN A 72 10.07 -13.09 -1.64
N HIS A 73 10.17 -12.83 -0.34
CA HIS A 73 9.38 -13.48 0.69
C HIS A 73 8.84 -12.41 1.63
N PHE A 74 7.55 -12.43 1.91
CA PHE A 74 6.99 -11.45 2.81
C PHE A 74 6.97 -11.98 4.25
N THR A 75 7.28 -11.10 5.21
CA THR A 75 7.26 -11.42 6.63
C THR A 75 5.88 -11.92 7.07
N PRO A 76 5.71 -13.13 7.62
CA PRO A 76 4.41 -13.62 8.09
C PRO A 76 3.73 -12.64 9.06
N TRP A 77 2.41 -12.47 8.95
CA TRP A 77 1.67 -11.45 9.74
C TRP A 77 1.97 -11.49 11.24
N ARG A 78 2.04 -12.69 11.84
CA ARG A 78 2.34 -12.85 13.28
C ARG A 78 3.72 -12.32 13.66
N LEU A 79 4.69 -12.39 12.76
CA LEU A 79 6.02 -11.81 12.99
C LEU A 79 6.00 -10.30 12.84
N CYS A 80 5.20 -9.75 11.91
CA CYS A 80 4.97 -8.30 11.85
C CYS A 80 4.36 -7.77 13.15
N GLU A 81 3.31 -8.44 13.67
CA GLU A 81 2.68 -8.07 14.94
C GLU A 81 3.67 -8.12 16.12
N LEU A 82 4.50 -9.17 16.17
CA LEU A 82 5.52 -9.32 17.21
C LEU A 82 6.54 -8.17 17.15
N THR A 83 7.11 -7.91 15.98
CA THR A 83 8.11 -6.86 15.78
C THR A 83 7.53 -5.48 16.13
N ALA A 84 6.33 -5.17 15.64
CA ALA A 84 5.65 -3.92 15.95
C ALA A 84 5.42 -3.74 17.47
N GLY A 85 5.05 -4.82 18.17
CA GLY A 85 4.84 -4.77 19.62
C GLY A 85 6.10 -4.45 20.43
N LEU A 86 7.28 -4.81 19.92
CA LEU A 86 8.57 -4.57 20.57
C LEU A 86 9.14 -3.18 20.31
N ASP A 87 8.83 -2.59 19.15
CA ASP A 87 9.42 -1.33 18.69
C ASP A 87 8.77 -0.09 19.36
N ILE A 88 7.48 -0.16 19.68
CA ILE A 88 6.70 1.01 20.11
C ILE A 88 6.94 1.35 21.59
N LYS A 89 7.47 2.55 21.84
CA LYS A 89 7.60 3.14 23.17
C LYS A 89 6.41 4.03 23.51
N SER A 90 5.94 3.99 24.75
CA SER A 90 4.82 4.83 25.20
C SER A 90 5.13 6.33 25.09
N SER A 91 6.38 6.73 25.30
CA SER A 91 6.85 8.12 25.16
C SER A 91 6.61 8.69 23.76
N ASP A 92 6.76 7.85 22.73
CA ASP A 92 6.63 8.29 21.34
C ASP A 92 5.17 8.58 20.99
N ILE A 93 4.25 7.82 21.59
CA ILE A 93 2.80 8.04 21.46
C ILE A 93 2.37 9.32 22.18
N GLU A 94 2.83 9.52 23.42
CA GLU A 94 2.48 10.69 24.23
C GLU A 94 3.01 12.00 23.63
N ALA A 95 4.13 11.96 22.91
CA ALA A 95 4.73 13.11 22.25
C ALA A 95 4.19 13.39 20.84
N ALA A 96 3.40 12.48 20.27
CA ALA A 96 2.91 12.59 18.90
C ALA A 96 1.88 13.70 18.74
N THR A 97 2.02 14.51 17.69
CA THR A 97 1.06 15.56 17.34
C THR A 97 0.76 15.51 15.84
N PRO A 98 -0.33 16.13 15.35
CA PRO A 98 -0.61 16.14 13.91
C PRO A 98 0.53 16.72 13.05
N ASP A 99 1.33 17.64 13.61
CA ASP A 99 2.49 18.24 12.94
C ASP A 99 3.78 17.42 13.13
N ASN A 100 3.79 16.48 14.07
CA ASN A 100 4.90 15.59 14.37
C ASN A 100 4.36 14.17 14.62
N PRO A 101 3.90 13.48 13.56
CA PRO A 101 3.34 12.14 13.68
C PRO A 101 4.42 11.14 14.09
N ILE A 102 3.99 9.99 14.60
CA ILE A 102 4.89 8.85 14.77
C ILE A 102 5.25 8.32 13.39
N GLU A 103 6.55 8.32 13.07
CA GLU A 103 7.05 7.85 11.80
C GLU A 103 7.51 6.39 11.88
N SER A 104 7.23 5.62 10.83
CA SER A 104 7.75 4.26 10.65
C SER A 104 8.30 4.11 9.25
N HIS A 105 9.49 3.54 9.12
CA HIS A 105 10.22 3.45 7.86
C HIS A 105 10.60 2.00 7.57
N ASP A 106 10.32 1.52 6.35
CA ASP A 106 10.68 0.18 5.88
C ASP A 106 11.31 0.25 4.47
N PRO A 107 12.64 0.08 4.34
CA PRO A 107 13.34 0.25 3.07
C PRO A 107 13.12 -0.90 2.07
N THR A 108 12.49 -2.00 2.50
CA THR A 108 12.15 -3.16 1.67
C THR A 108 10.76 -3.65 2.01
N CYS A 109 9.80 -2.73 1.92
CA CYS A 109 8.49 -2.85 2.55
C CYS A 109 7.62 -3.99 2.00
N GLY A 110 7.93 -4.53 0.82
CA GLY A 110 7.14 -5.55 0.15
C GLY A 110 5.68 -5.12 0.02
N SER A 111 4.78 -5.95 0.53
CA SER A 111 3.34 -5.64 0.61
C SER A 111 2.97 -4.55 1.64
N GLY A 112 3.92 -3.95 2.36
CA GLY A 112 3.67 -2.93 3.39
C GLY A 112 3.11 -3.49 4.71
N ARG A 113 3.00 -4.82 4.86
CA ARG A 113 2.40 -5.47 6.04
C ARG A 113 3.10 -5.12 7.35
N MET A 114 4.41 -4.87 7.35
CA MET A 114 5.15 -4.44 8.55
C MET A 114 4.73 -3.03 8.96
N LEU A 115 4.69 -2.09 8.01
CA LEU A 115 4.23 -0.72 8.23
C LEU A 115 2.80 -0.71 8.80
N ILE A 116 1.90 -1.52 8.24
CA ILE A 116 0.53 -1.64 8.74
C ILE A 116 0.50 -2.25 10.15
N ALA A 117 1.30 -3.27 10.43
CA ALA A 117 1.37 -3.84 11.78
C ALA A 117 1.83 -2.80 12.82
N HIS A 118 2.83 -1.98 12.46
CA HIS A 118 3.31 -0.90 13.31
C HIS A 118 2.22 0.15 13.58
N ALA A 119 1.57 0.66 12.52
CA ALA A 119 0.46 1.61 12.66
C ALA A 119 -0.70 1.05 13.49
N LYS A 120 -1.11 -0.22 13.27
CA LYS A 120 -2.17 -0.86 14.06
C LYS A 120 -1.78 -1.04 15.53
N ALA A 121 -0.52 -1.35 15.82
CA ALA A 121 -0.06 -1.51 17.20
C ALA A 121 -0.02 -0.17 17.96
N ILE A 122 0.27 0.94 17.28
CA ILE A 122 0.12 2.31 17.82
C ILE A 122 -1.35 2.60 18.09
N HIS A 123 -2.23 2.44 17.09
CA HIS A 123 -3.66 2.73 17.21
C HIS A 123 -4.37 1.87 18.27
N LYS A 124 -3.83 0.69 18.59
CA LYS A 124 -4.32 -0.14 19.70
C LYS A 124 -4.07 0.50 21.07
N ARG A 125 -3.00 1.28 21.21
CA ARG A 125 -2.65 2.00 22.45
C ARG A 125 -3.35 3.36 22.50
N ASP A 126 -3.36 4.08 21.37
CA ASP A 126 -4.10 5.33 21.20
C ASP A 126 -4.69 5.42 19.78
N PRO A 127 -6.02 5.25 19.62
CA PRO A 127 -6.69 5.32 18.32
C PRO A 127 -6.60 6.68 17.61
N THR A 128 -6.20 7.73 18.33
CA THR A 128 -6.08 9.10 17.81
C THR A 128 -4.65 9.52 17.51
N ALA A 129 -3.67 8.68 17.87
CA ALA A 129 -2.26 8.97 17.64
C ALA A 129 -1.99 9.16 16.14
N PRO A 130 -1.40 10.29 15.73
CA PRO A 130 -1.07 10.53 14.34
C PRO A 130 0.12 9.66 13.92
N VAL A 131 -0.02 8.92 12.82
CA VAL A 131 1.00 8.03 12.27
C VAL A 131 1.24 8.34 10.80
N PHE A 132 2.50 8.32 10.39
CA PHE A 132 2.91 8.41 8.99
C PHE A 132 3.92 7.30 8.67
N VAL A 133 3.62 6.46 7.68
CA VAL A 133 4.50 5.34 7.31
C VAL A 133 5.22 5.62 5.99
N THR A 134 6.49 5.25 5.88
CA THR A 134 7.28 5.38 4.67
C THR A 134 7.85 4.02 4.26
N GLY A 135 7.59 3.60 3.03
CA GLY A 135 8.07 2.35 2.48
C GLY A 135 8.85 2.55 1.18
N VAL A 136 9.91 1.77 0.98
CA VAL A 136 10.58 1.65 -0.32
C VAL A 136 10.53 0.18 -0.74
N ASP A 137 10.32 -0.09 -2.03
CA ASP A 137 10.48 -1.45 -2.57
C ASP A 137 10.98 -1.43 -4.01
N ILE A 138 11.89 -2.36 -4.33
CA ILE A 138 12.46 -2.53 -5.67
C ILE A 138 11.47 -3.16 -6.65
N SER A 139 10.38 -3.77 -6.17
CA SER A 139 9.30 -4.28 -7.00
C SER A 139 8.14 -3.29 -7.05
N ARG A 140 7.87 -2.76 -8.25
CA ARG A 140 6.72 -1.88 -8.49
C ARG A 140 5.40 -2.49 -8.03
N VAL A 141 5.21 -3.79 -8.26
CA VAL A 141 4.00 -4.52 -7.85
C VAL A 141 3.86 -4.55 -6.33
N CYS A 142 4.97 -4.73 -5.60
CA CYS A 142 4.97 -4.68 -4.13
C CYS A 142 4.66 -3.29 -3.60
N ALA A 143 5.34 -2.26 -4.13
CA ALA A 143 5.05 -0.88 -3.79
C ALA A 143 3.55 -0.56 -4.00
N GLN A 144 2.97 -0.97 -5.13
CA GLN A 144 1.54 -0.79 -5.39
C GLN A 144 0.65 -1.58 -4.42
N MET A 145 1.01 -2.81 -4.07
CA MET A 145 0.30 -3.59 -3.03
C MET A 145 0.36 -2.91 -1.66
N ALA A 146 1.50 -2.33 -1.29
CA ALA A 146 1.64 -1.57 -0.06
C ALA A 146 0.73 -0.34 -0.05
N VAL A 147 0.65 0.40 -1.16
CA VAL A 147 -0.29 1.54 -1.29
C VAL A 147 -1.74 1.07 -1.09
N ILE A 148 -2.15 -0.03 -1.72
CA ILE A 148 -3.50 -0.60 -1.51
C ILE A 148 -3.70 -0.92 -0.04
N ASN A 149 -2.74 -1.58 0.62
CA ASN A 149 -2.87 -1.93 2.04
C ASN A 149 -2.92 -0.70 2.95
N LEU A 150 -2.21 0.40 2.66
CA LEU A 150 -2.33 1.68 3.36
C LEU A 150 -3.75 2.24 3.26
N ILE A 151 -4.31 2.23 2.05
CA ILE A 151 -5.66 2.74 1.79
C ILE A 151 -6.70 1.89 2.56
N LEU A 152 -6.59 0.56 2.47
CA LEU A 152 -7.53 -0.34 3.15
C LEU A 152 -7.40 -0.28 4.69
N ALA A 153 -6.21 0.04 5.20
CA ALA A 153 -5.96 0.19 6.63
C ALA A 153 -6.31 1.58 7.17
N GLY A 154 -6.65 2.55 6.32
CA GLY A 154 -6.89 3.93 6.75
C GLY A 154 -5.62 4.61 7.28
N THR A 155 -4.45 4.26 6.74
CA THR A 155 -3.15 4.74 7.25
C THR A 155 -2.49 5.69 6.26
N SER A 156 -2.13 6.89 6.73
CA SER A 156 -1.36 7.87 5.96
C SER A 156 0.08 7.41 5.78
N GLY A 157 0.67 7.68 4.62
CA GLY A 157 2.05 7.33 4.36
C GLY A 157 2.51 7.57 2.93
N SER A 158 3.79 7.29 2.70
CA SER A 158 4.43 7.35 1.40
C SER A 158 5.06 6.02 1.03
N ILE A 159 4.76 5.52 -0.17
CA ILE A 159 5.39 4.31 -0.70
C ILE A 159 6.14 4.67 -1.98
N ILE A 160 7.39 4.21 -2.08
CA ILE A 160 8.31 4.52 -3.16
C ILE A 160 8.66 3.21 -3.87
N TYR A 161 8.47 3.19 -5.18
CA TYR A 161 9.06 2.20 -6.07
C TYR A 161 10.46 2.68 -6.47
N GLY A 162 11.48 1.93 -6.05
CA GLY A 162 12.88 2.26 -6.30
C GLY A 162 13.83 1.37 -5.52
N ASP A 163 15.13 1.63 -5.69
CA ASP A 163 16.18 0.91 -4.98
C ASP A 163 16.65 1.74 -3.77
N SER A 164 16.42 1.22 -2.57
CA SER A 164 16.79 1.88 -1.32
C SER A 164 18.30 1.93 -1.08
N LEU A 165 19.08 1.05 -1.72
CA LEU A 165 20.53 0.99 -1.59
C LEU A 165 21.21 2.02 -2.50
N THR A 166 20.79 2.08 -3.78
CA THR A 166 21.32 3.07 -4.73
C THR A 166 20.66 4.42 -4.58
N MET A 167 19.54 4.47 -3.87
CA MET A 167 18.75 5.68 -3.72
C MET A 167 18.23 6.17 -5.10
N GLU A 168 17.94 5.25 -6.03
CA GLU A 168 17.31 5.56 -7.32
C GLU A 168 15.81 5.30 -7.21
N TYR A 169 14.99 6.36 -7.30
CA TYR A 169 13.54 6.28 -7.10
C TYR A 169 12.82 6.63 -8.39
N HIS A 170 11.84 5.80 -8.78
CA HIS A 170 11.11 5.95 -10.04
C HIS A 170 9.71 6.53 -9.84
N THR A 171 9.01 6.09 -8.78
CA THR A 171 7.65 6.55 -8.52
C THR A 171 7.38 6.57 -7.03
N GLN A 172 6.75 7.62 -6.55
CA GLN A 172 6.26 7.75 -5.18
C GLN A 172 4.75 7.91 -5.19
N TRP A 173 4.07 7.17 -4.33
CA TRP A 173 2.67 7.38 -3.99
C TRP A 173 2.58 7.95 -2.59
N VAL A 174 1.76 8.99 -2.41
CA VAL A 174 1.46 9.57 -1.10
C VAL A 174 -0.02 9.38 -0.81
N VAL A 175 -0.31 8.67 0.28
CA VAL A 175 -1.66 8.41 0.78
C VAL A 175 -1.88 9.31 1.99
N ASN A 176 -2.90 10.15 1.95
CA ASN A 176 -3.25 11.04 3.07
C ASN A 176 -4.67 10.75 3.53
N PHE A 177 -4.83 10.52 4.84
CA PHE A 177 -6.12 10.50 5.52
C PHE A 177 -6.27 11.77 6.37
N ARG A 178 -7.33 12.54 6.09
CA ARG A 178 -7.73 13.72 6.87
C ARG A 178 -9.20 13.58 7.24
N GLY A 179 -9.46 13.15 8.47
CA GLY A 179 -10.82 12.80 8.88
C GLY A 179 -11.36 11.64 8.03
N ASN A 180 -12.48 11.87 7.34
CA ASN A 180 -13.10 10.89 6.43
C ASN A 180 -12.62 11.02 4.97
N GLU A 181 -11.76 12.00 4.67
CA GLU A 181 -11.24 12.19 3.32
C GLU A 181 -9.94 11.43 3.15
N ALA A 182 -9.85 10.67 2.06
CA ALA A 182 -8.63 10.00 1.62
C ALA A 182 -8.20 10.57 0.28
N SER A 183 -6.92 10.88 0.13
CA SER A 183 -6.33 11.25 -1.16
C SER A 183 -5.09 10.43 -1.45
N VAL A 184 -4.89 10.12 -2.73
CA VAL A 184 -3.69 9.45 -3.22
C VAL A 184 -3.10 10.30 -4.33
N SER A 185 -1.85 10.73 -4.18
CA SER A 185 -1.09 11.37 -5.26
C SER A 185 0.01 10.45 -5.76
N ARG A 186 0.40 10.62 -7.02
CA ARG A 186 1.56 9.98 -7.63
C ARG A 186 2.54 11.05 -8.08
N ILE A 187 3.81 10.82 -7.77
CA ILE A 187 4.94 11.65 -8.15
C ILE A 187 5.88 10.73 -8.92
N ASP A 188 6.11 11.02 -10.20
CA ASP A 188 7.11 10.33 -11.00
C ASP A 188 8.47 11.01 -10.81
N ASP A 189 9.55 10.23 -10.76
CA ASP A 189 10.94 10.68 -10.53
C ASP A 189 11.10 11.65 -9.33
N PRO A 190 10.72 11.24 -8.10
CA PRO A 190 10.65 12.11 -6.92
C PRO A 190 12.00 12.70 -6.45
N LYS A 191 13.12 12.36 -7.11
CA LYS A 191 14.45 12.94 -6.85
C LYS A 191 14.84 14.06 -7.82
N GLY A 192 14.01 14.36 -8.83
CA GLY A 192 14.35 15.31 -9.89
C GLY A 192 14.46 16.79 -9.46
N ASP A 193 13.96 17.15 -8.29
CA ASP A 193 13.84 18.56 -7.85
C ASP A 193 14.81 18.97 -6.73
N SER A 194 15.84 18.17 -6.44
CA SER A 194 16.91 18.56 -5.51
C SER A 194 18.20 18.91 -6.25
N GLU A 195 18.22 20.09 -6.88
CA GLU A 195 19.44 20.86 -7.23
C GLU A 195 19.48 22.17 -6.43
#